data_AF-A0A820LIP4-F1
#
_entry.id   AF-A0A820LIP4-F1
#
_cell.length_a   1.000
_cell.length_b   1.000
_cell.length_c   1.000
_cell.angle_alpha   90.00
_cell.angle_beta   90.00
_cell.angle_gamma   90.00
#
_symmetry.space_group_name_H-M   'P 1'
#
loop_
_entity.id
_entity.type
_entity.pdbx_description
1 polymer ?
#
loop_
_entity_poly.entity_id
_entity_poly.type
_entity_poly.pdbx_seq_one_letter_code
_entity_poly.pdbx_strand_id
1 'polypeptide(L)'
;MSVNKNRSSTVYLNQLITNIPLRQKIADQNDRDKFEWNQWQSATKAINNVEVSPKEKHVRNLILGTFRLEGSRLFWSMMIRINIESHPVIGWKFCYIIHRLLRDGHKNNGVQQNYSLLSYRYCNLIIAKLKFHERNPIFTGNLTMNEYKDIRRLFNDNFNSYFQLCIELFDYMEAILNLVQVIFKSLDQSRSNSMTAAGQCRLNPLIVCIQDSSLLYDYIVKVLFKLHEGLSGDVLQDHRQRLIDQFQRLKCFYAQSSTLQYFSNLIKIPVLPENPPNFNVKEDLKNYQTPVAIVNTSSSDSSQVMEDLLIDISDDTKSTLRATFSDNLLENETMYNRAQDISDLEQTLLQYDTMLKQNRSETDDLHRTIVIKDAELIAERD
;
A
#
# COMPACT_ATOMS: atom_id res chain seq x y z
N MET A 1 -12.17 26.94 28.40
CA MET A 1 -13.36 26.17 27.95
C MET A 1 -13.20 25.84 26.47
N SER A 2 -13.24 24.54 26.17
CA SER A 2 -13.44 23.82 24.89
C SER A 2 -12.80 24.39 23.62
N VAL A 3 -11.70 23.82 23.11
CA VAL A 3 -11.69 22.62 22.24
C VAL A 3 -12.70 22.72 21.10
N ASN A 4 -12.22 22.94 19.88
CA ASN A 4 -12.88 22.33 18.73
C ASN A 4 -11.87 21.60 17.83
N LYS A 5 -12.08 20.28 17.87
CA LYS A 5 -11.33 19.15 17.33
C LYS A 5 -10.89 19.28 15.87
N ASN A 6 -9.65 18.86 15.64
CA ASN A 6 -9.22 17.93 14.58
C ASN A 6 -10.28 17.64 13.50
N ARG A 7 -10.25 18.43 12.42
CA ARG A 7 -10.82 17.99 11.15
C ARG A 7 -9.90 16.92 10.57
N SER A 8 -10.29 15.66 10.79
CA SER A 8 -9.61 14.46 10.31
C SER A 8 -9.27 14.57 8.82
N SER A 9 -8.08 14.14 8.42
CA SER A 9 -7.56 14.07 7.04
C SER A 9 -8.52 13.37 6.07
N THR A 10 -9.42 12.54 6.61
CA THR A 10 -10.54 11.86 5.94
C THR A 10 -11.55 12.84 5.31
N VAL A 11 -11.76 14.03 5.90
CA VAL A 11 -12.70 15.05 5.40
C VAL A 11 -12.15 15.71 4.13
N TYR A 12 -10.83 15.96 4.06
CA TYR A 12 -10.19 16.55 2.87
C TYR A 12 -10.11 15.58 1.70
N LEU A 13 -9.87 14.28 1.96
CA LEU A 13 -9.95 13.24 0.94
C LEU A 13 -11.38 13.06 0.44
N ASN A 14 -12.37 13.07 1.32
CA ASN A 14 -13.78 13.07 0.92
C ASN A 14 -14.14 14.31 0.10
N GLN A 15 -13.66 15.51 0.45
CA GLN A 15 -13.94 16.75 -0.29
C GLN A 15 -13.24 16.85 -1.66
N LEU A 16 -12.01 16.35 -1.79
CA LEU A 16 -11.29 16.28 -3.07
C LEU A 16 -11.90 15.24 -4.02
N ILE A 17 -12.52 14.19 -3.46
CA ILE A 17 -13.24 13.18 -4.23
C ILE A 17 -14.65 13.72 -4.57
N THR A 18 -15.42 14.32 -3.67
CA THR A 18 -16.78 14.79 -4.01
C THR A 18 -16.84 15.88 -5.08
N ASN A 19 -15.77 16.66 -5.30
CA ASN A 19 -15.79 17.84 -6.18
C ASN A 19 -15.39 17.62 -7.65
N ILE A 20 -15.12 16.38 -8.07
CA ILE A 20 -15.01 16.06 -9.51
C ILE A 20 -16.36 15.53 -9.95
N PRO A 21 -17.07 16.18 -10.89
CA PRO A 21 -18.38 15.72 -11.31
C PRO A 21 -18.29 14.28 -11.85
N LEU A 22 -19.06 13.36 -11.27
CA LEU A 22 -19.41 12.12 -11.95
C LEU A 22 -20.02 12.55 -13.29
N ARG A 23 -19.39 12.20 -14.41
CA ARG A 23 -19.94 12.51 -15.73
C ARG A 23 -21.36 11.93 -15.77
N GLN A 24 -22.35 12.83 -15.79
CA GLN A 24 -23.77 12.53 -15.66
C GLN A 24 -24.25 11.72 -16.87
N LYS A 25 -24.18 10.39 -16.79
CA LYS A 25 -24.81 9.49 -17.76
C LYS A 25 -26.01 8.72 -17.21
N ILE A 26 -26.18 8.66 -15.89
CA ILE A 26 -27.41 8.16 -15.27
C ILE A 26 -28.26 9.38 -14.91
N ALA A 27 -29.30 9.60 -15.71
CA ALA A 27 -30.18 10.76 -15.64
C ALA A 27 -31.12 10.74 -14.42
N ASP A 28 -31.46 9.55 -13.93
CA ASP A 28 -32.29 9.34 -12.73
C ASP A 28 -31.42 8.99 -11.51
N GLN A 29 -31.67 9.67 -10.39
CA GLN A 29 -31.00 9.41 -9.12
C GLN A 29 -31.30 8.00 -8.58
N ASN A 30 -32.53 7.50 -8.77
CA ASN A 30 -32.92 6.16 -8.31
C ASN A 30 -32.15 5.05 -9.05
N ASP A 31 -31.95 5.23 -10.36
CA ASP A 31 -31.16 4.29 -11.17
C ASP A 31 -29.68 4.29 -10.79
N ARG A 32 -29.18 5.45 -10.34
CA ARG A 32 -27.80 5.58 -9.86
C ARG A 32 -27.63 4.83 -8.55
N ASP A 33 -28.51 5.07 -7.58
CA ASP A 33 -28.44 4.43 -6.27
C ASP A 33 -28.58 2.91 -6.40
N LYS A 34 -29.51 2.44 -7.25
CA LYS A 34 -29.66 1.02 -7.58
C LYS A 34 -28.41 0.43 -8.23
N PHE A 35 -27.76 1.16 -9.14
CA PHE A 35 -26.52 0.73 -9.76
C PHE A 35 -25.37 0.66 -8.75
N GLU A 36 -25.19 1.69 -7.91
CA GLU A 36 -24.16 1.72 -6.87
C GLU A 36 -24.34 0.61 -5.85
N TRP A 37 -25.59 0.35 -5.44
CA TRP A 37 -25.91 -0.77 -4.55
C TRP A 37 -25.58 -2.12 -5.19
N ASN A 38 -25.90 -2.32 -6.47
CA ASN A 38 -25.55 -3.55 -7.19
C ASN A 38 -24.03 -3.77 -7.33
N GLN A 39 -23.29 -2.68 -7.54
CA GLN A 39 -21.83 -2.70 -7.55
C GLN A 39 -21.27 -3.05 -6.17
N TRP A 40 -21.82 -2.45 -5.10
CA TRP A 40 -21.44 -2.74 -3.72
C TRP A 40 -21.67 -4.22 -3.36
N GLN A 41 -22.85 -4.76 -3.69
CA GLN A 41 -23.16 -6.18 -3.48
C GLN A 41 -22.20 -7.11 -4.23
N SER A 42 -21.75 -6.71 -5.41
CA SER A 42 -20.76 -7.48 -6.16
C SER A 42 -19.37 -7.38 -5.53
N ALA A 43 -19.00 -6.22 -4.99
CA ALA A 43 -17.75 -6.02 -4.29
C ALA A 43 -17.67 -6.88 -3.03
N THR A 44 -18.67 -6.85 -2.15
CA THR A 44 -18.69 -7.64 -0.90
C THR A 44 -18.77 -9.15 -1.15
N LYS A 45 -19.45 -9.58 -2.22
CA LYS A 45 -19.51 -11.00 -2.61
C LYS A 45 -18.22 -11.49 -3.29
N ALA A 46 -17.48 -10.60 -3.96
CA ALA A 46 -16.22 -10.94 -4.59
C ALA A 46 -15.03 -10.85 -3.62
N ILE A 47 -15.07 -9.92 -2.68
CA ILE A 47 -13.98 -9.59 -1.73
C ILE A 47 -14.51 -9.83 -0.32
N ASN A 48 -14.39 -11.08 0.13
CA ASN A 48 -14.77 -11.55 1.47
C ASN A 48 -13.73 -12.54 2.00
N ASN A 49 -13.86 -12.91 3.27
CA ASN A 49 -12.94 -13.80 3.98
C ASN A 49 -13.09 -15.30 3.64
N VAL A 50 -14.10 -15.69 2.85
CA VAL A 50 -14.32 -17.11 2.50
C VAL A 50 -13.25 -17.59 1.52
N GLU A 51 -12.52 -18.66 1.84
CA GLU A 51 -11.43 -19.21 0.99
C GLU A 51 -11.92 -19.96 -0.25
N VAL A 52 -12.64 -19.26 -1.11
CA VAL A 52 -13.11 -19.74 -2.42
C VAL A 52 -12.86 -18.69 -3.49
N SER A 53 -12.71 -19.13 -4.73
CA SER A 53 -12.54 -18.22 -5.87
C SER A 53 -13.71 -17.23 -5.97
N PRO A 54 -13.44 -15.92 -6.23
CA PRO A 54 -14.50 -14.96 -6.49
C PRO A 54 -15.37 -15.42 -7.66
N LYS A 55 -16.70 -15.42 -7.47
CA LYS A 55 -17.62 -15.85 -8.53
C LYS A 55 -17.54 -14.86 -9.71
N GLU A 56 -17.34 -15.40 -10.92
CA GLU A 56 -17.09 -14.60 -12.13
C GLU A 56 -18.20 -13.58 -12.42
N LYS A 57 -19.46 -13.89 -12.06
CA LYS A 57 -20.57 -12.94 -12.21
C LYS A 57 -20.35 -11.62 -11.45
N HIS A 58 -19.74 -11.67 -10.26
CA HIS A 58 -19.46 -10.49 -9.45
C HIS A 58 -18.25 -9.73 -9.99
N VAL A 59 -17.20 -10.45 -10.38
CA VAL A 59 -16.00 -9.89 -11.02
C VAL A 59 -16.38 -9.14 -12.30
N ARG A 60 -17.15 -9.78 -13.19
CA ARG A 60 -17.65 -9.20 -14.45
C ARG A 60 -18.50 -7.96 -14.19
N ASN A 61 -19.36 -7.98 -13.17
CA ASN A 61 -20.19 -6.82 -12.85
C ASN A 61 -19.35 -5.61 -12.43
N LEU A 62 -18.30 -5.82 -11.62
CA LEU A 62 -17.36 -4.75 -11.25
C LEU A 62 -16.62 -4.18 -12.47
N ILE A 63 -16.16 -5.05 -13.39
CA ILE A 63 -15.54 -4.64 -14.65
C ILE A 63 -16.49 -3.79 -15.49
N LEU A 64 -17.72 -4.27 -15.72
CA LEU A 64 -18.75 -3.55 -16.49
C LEU A 64 -19.10 -2.20 -15.83
N GLY A 65 -19.04 -2.14 -14.49
CA GLY A 65 -19.24 -0.91 -13.75
C GLY A 65 -18.25 0.19 -14.13
N THR A 66 -16.99 -0.18 -14.41
CA THR A 66 -15.98 0.79 -14.87
C THR A 66 -16.28 1.37 -16.24
N PHE A 67 -16.81 0.57 -17.18
CA PHE A 67 -17.21 1.08 -18.50
C PHE A 67 -18.41 2.01 -18.41
N ARG A 68 -19.39 1.67 -17.57
CA ARG A 68 -20.59 2.50 -17.39
C ARG A 68 -20.27 3.89 -16.84
N LEU A 69 -19.28 3.98 -15.96
CA LEU A 69 -18.85 5.25 -15.35
C LEU A 69 -17.62 5.88 -16.03
N GLU A 70 -17.12 5.29 -17.12
CA GLU A 70 -15.88 5.70 -17.79
C GLU A 70 -14.67 5.81 -16.82
N GLY A 71 -14.64 4.98 -15.77
CA GLY A 71 -13.58 4.94 -14.77
C GLY A 71 -13.91 4.10 -13.54
N SER A 72 -12.94 3.95 -12.64
CA SER A 72 -12.99 3.02 -11.48
C SER A 72 -13.28 3.70 -10.14
N ARG A 73 -13.67 4.98 -10.15
CA ARG A 73 -13.80 5.77 -8.92
C ARG A 73 -14.79 5.18 -7.92
N LEU A 74 -15.94 4.71 -8.41
CA LEU A 74 -16.94 4.05 -7.57
C LEU A 74 -16.34 2.81 -6.89
N PHE A 75 -15.61 1.98 -7.64
CA PHE A 75 -14.92 0.81 -7.10
C PHE A 75 -13.96 1.20 -5.95
N TRP A 76 -13.11 2.22 -6.14
CA TRP A 76 -12.20 2.69 -5.08
C TRP A 76 -12.92 3.19 -3.83
N SER A 77 -14.05 3.88 -3.99
CA SER A 77 -14.85 4.34 -2.84
C SER A 77 -15.43 3.17 -2.02
N MET A 78 -15.72 2.03 -2.67
CA MET A 78 -16.19 0.81 -2.01
C MET A 78 -15.05 0.11 -1.26
N MET A 79 -13.84 0.10 -1.83
CA MET A 79 -12.69 -0.57 -1.21
C MET A 79 -12.34 0.01 0.16
N ILE A 80 -12.52 1.32 0.33
CA ILE A 80 -12.36 2.00 1.63
C ILE A 80 -13.32 1.43 2.69
N ARG A 81 -14.52 0.99 2.28
CA ARG A 81 -15.54 0.45 3.18
C ARG A 81 -15.35 -1.04 3.51
N ILE A 82 -14.67 -1.81 2.65
CA ILE A 82 -14.51 -3.27 2.83
C ILE A 82 -13.44 -3.62 3.88
N ASN A 83 -12.63 -2.64 4.32
CA ASN A 83 -11.51 -2.85 5.24
C ASN A 83 -10.59 -4.01 4.79
N ILE A 84 -9.83 -3.77 3.72
CA ILE A 84 -9.01 -4.80 3.05
C ILE A 84 -7.99 -5.46 3.99
N GLU A 85 -7.58 -4.75 5.04
CA GLU A 85 -6.57 -5.18 6.02
C GLU A 85 -7.12 -6.14 7.08
N SER A 86 -8.45 -6.30 7.17
CA SER A 86 -9.09 -7.14 8.19
C SER A 86 -8.79 -8.63 8.09
N HIS A 87 -8.47 -9.15 6.89
CA HIS A 87 -8.21 -10.58 6.68
C HIS A 87 -7.30 -10.82 5.45
N PRO A 88 -6.32 -11.74 5.51
CA PRO A 88 -5.39 -11.99 4.40
C PRO A 88 -6.10 -12.42 3.10
N VAL A 89 -7.16 -13.23 3.19
CA VAL A 89 -7.97 -13.66 2.03
C VAL A 89 -8.66 -12.46 1.34
N ILE A 90 -9.12 -11.47 2.11
CA ILE A 90 -9.71 -10.24 1.59
C ILE A 90 -8.65 -9.47 0.80
N GLY A 91 -7.45 -9.29 1.37
CA GLY A 91 -6.29 -8.70 0.68
C GLY A 91 -5.93 -9.41 -0.63
N TRP A 92 -5.85 -10.74 -0.60
CA TRP A 92 -5.55 -11.56 -1.78
C TRP A 92 -6.61 -11.38 -2.88
N LYS A 93 -7.90 -11.48 -2.53
CA LYS A 93 -9.00 -11.29 -3.48
C LYS A 93 -9.06 -9.87 -4.00
N PHE A 94 -8.78 -8.87 -3.18
CA PHE A 94 -8.64 -7.48 -3.61
C PHE A 94 -7.57 -7.34 -4.69
N CYS A 95 -6.36 -7.87 -4.48
CA CYS A 95 -5.29 -7.89 -5.48
C CYS A 95 -5.73 -8.56 -6.80
N TYR A 96 -6.41 -9.70 -6.72
CA TYR A 96 -6.96 -10.38 -7.90
C TYR A 96 -7.97 -9.51 -8.66
N ILE A 97 -8.91 -8.87 -7.96
CA ILE A 97 -9.92 -8.00 -8.60
C ILE A 97 -9.26 -6.77 -9.24
N ILE A 98 -8.26 -6.17 -8.59
CA ILE A 98 -7.47 -5.08 -9.18
C ILE A 98 -6.82 -5.52 -10.49
N HIS A 99 -6.17 -6.69 -10.50
CA HIS A 99 -5.55 -7.23 -11.72
C HIS A 99 -6.59 -7.42 -12.83
N ARG A 100 -7.76 -8.01 -12.51
CA ARG A 100 -8.85 -8.16 -13.48
C ARG A 100 -9.37 -6.82 -14.00
N LEU A 101 -9.55 -5.83 -13.14
CA LEU A 101 -9.97 -4.49 -13.55
C LEU A 101 -8.95 -3.83 -14.47
N LEU A 102 -7.65 -3.90 -14.16
CA LEU A 102 -6.60 -3.33 -15.00
C LEU A 102 -6.53 -3.97 -16.39
N ARG A 103 -6.79 -5.28 -16.47
CA ARG A 103 -6.78 -6.04 -17.73
C ARG A 103 -8.03 -5.80 -18.57
N ASP A 104 -9.20 -5.91 -17.94
CA ASP A 104 -10.49 -6.05 -18.63
C ASP A 104 -11.39 -4.81 -18.49
N GLY A 105 -11.06 -3.85 -17.63
CA GLY A 105 -11.86 -2.66 -17.32
C GLY A 105 -11.62 -1.45 -18.23
N HIS A 106 -12.31 -0.36 -17.95
CA HIS A 106 -12.24 0.88 -18.73
C HIS A 106 -10.84 1.51 -18.69
N LYS A 107 -10.32 2.06 -19.80
CA LYS A 107 -8.95 2.58 -19.88
C LYS A 107 -8.62 3.64 -18.82
N ASN A 108 -9.62 4.42 -18.37
CA ASN A 108 -9.50 5.38 -17.27
C ASN A 108 -9.71 4.74 -15.88
N ASN A 109 -9.13 3.56 -15.64
CA ASN A 109 -9.21 2.86 -14.35
C ASN A 109 -8.44 3.55 -13.21
N GLY A 110 -7.91 4.76 -13.45
CA GLY A 110 -7.66 5.78 -12.44
C GLY A 110 -7.15 5.25 -11.10
N VAL A 111 -6.11 4.41 -11.13
CA VAL A 111 -5.38 4.07 -9.91
C VAL A 111 -4.78 5.40 -9.47
N GLN A 112 -5.37 5.99 -8.42
CA GLN A 112 -5.07 7.32 -7.90
C GLN A 112 -3.55 7.57 -7.93
N GLN A 113 -3.11 8.52 -8.77
CA GLN A 113 -1.70 8.70 -9.14
C GLN A 113 -0.79 9.15 -7.99
N ASN A 114 -1.35 9.53 -6.84
CA ASN A 114 -0.56 10.23 -5.82
C ASN A 114 0.21 9.32 -4.85
N TYR A 115 -0.30 8.11 -4.58
CA TYR A 115 0.37 7.16 -3.67
C TYR A 115 0.54 5.76 -4.26
N SER A 116 -0.25 5.37 -5.26
CA SER A 116 -0.14 4.03 -5.86
C SER A 116 1.24 3.74 -6.44
N LEU A 117 1.83 4.70 -7.15
CA LEU A 117 3.18 4.57 -7.70
C LEU A 117 4.24 4.58 -6.59
N LEU A 118 4.03 5.35 -5.52
CA LEU A 118 4.91 5.37 -4.34
C LEU A 118 4.90 4.02 -3.64
N SER A 119 3.71 3.49 -3.32
CA SER A 119 3.53 2.17 -2.70
C SER A 119 4.12 1.06 -3.55
N TYR A 120 3.86 1.07 -4.87
CA TYR A 120 4.43 0.08 -5.79
C TYR A 120 5.96 0.08 -5.78
N ARG A 121 6.58 1.27 -5.90
CA ARG A 121 8.05 1.37 -5.86
C ARG A 121 8.61 0.96 -4.49
N TYR A 122 7.90 1.28 -3.42
CA TYR A 122 8.35 0.91 -2.09
C TYR A 122 8.25 -0.60 -1.85
N CYS A 123 7.16 -1.25 -2.27
CA CYS A 123 7.06 -2.72 -2.25
C CYS A 123 8.19 -3.38 -3.05
N ASN A 124 8.53 -2.85 -4.23
CA ASN A 124 9.65 -3.37 -5.02
C ASN A 124 10.99 -3.22 -4.29
N LEU A 125 11.21 -2.11 -3.57
CA LEU A 125 12.38 -1.94 -2.71
C LEU A 125 12.42 -2.98 -1.59
N ILE A 126 11.31 -3.22 -0.89
CA ILE A 126 11.24 -4.24 0.17
C ILE A 126 11.51 -5.64 -0.41
N ILE A 127 10.96 -5.98 -1.57
CA ILE A 127 11.23 -7.26 -2.24
C ILE A 127 12.72 -7.38 -2.61
N ALA A 128 13.34 -6.32 -3.12
CA ALA A 128 14.77 -6.31 -3.43
C ALA A 128 15.63 -6.53 -2.17
N LYS A 129 15.29 -5.84 -1.07
CA LYS A 129 15.94 -6.02 0.24
C LYS A 129 15.80 -7.45 0.75
N LEU A 130 14.59 -8.02 0.73
CA LEU A 130 14.35 -9.39 1.18
C LEU A 130 15.15 -10.42 0.37
N LYS A 131 15.14 -10.31 -0.97
CA LYS A 131 15.94 -11.18 -1.85
C LYS A 131 17.44 -11.05 -1.59
N PHE A 132 17.92 -9.83 -1.32
CA PHE A 132 19.33 -9.61 -0.98
C PHE A 132 19.71 -10.35 0.31
N HIS A 133 18.92 -10.23 1.37
CA HIS A 133 19.20 -10.88 2.65
C HIS A 133 19.01 -12.41 2.61
N GLU A 134 18.07 -12.91 1.80
CA GLU A 134 17.90 -14.34 1.57
C GLU A 134 19.17 -14.96 0.96
N ARG A 135 19.80 -14.25 0.01
CA ARG A 135 21.03 -14.72 -0.66
C ARG A 135 22.29 -14.42 0.13
N ASN A 136 22.30 -13.35 0.94
CA ASN A 136 23.46 -12.87 1.68
C ASN A 136 23.15 -12.75 3.18
N PRO A 137 22.97 -13.87 3.90
CA PRO A 137 22.59 -13.88 5.32
C PRO A 137 23.64 -13.27 6.26
N ILE A 138 24.85 -12.99 5.75
CA ILE A 138 25.93 -12.33 6.48
C ILE A 138 25.65 -10.87 6.82
N PHE A 139 24.79 -10.20 6.04
CA PHE A 139 24.35 -8.84 6.30
C PHE A 139 23.12 -8.85 7.20
N THR A 140 23.20 -8.15 8.31
CA THR A 140 22.06 -7.87 9.20
C THR A 140 21.05 -6.95 8.50
N GLY A 141 19.84 -6.79 9.04
CA GLY A 141 18.78 -5.99 8.41
C GLY A 141 19.14 -4.50 8.17
N ASN A 142 20.07 -3.95 8.96
CA ASN A 142 20.65 -2.61 8.80
C ASN A 142 21.95 -2.61 7.97
N LEU A 143 22.20 -3.67 7.19
CA LEU A 143 23.34 -3.86 6.30
C LEU A 143 24.71 -3.91 6.99
N THR A 144 24.78 -4.08 8.31
CA THR A 144 26.06 -4.32 8.98
C THR A 144 26.48 -5.78 8.93
N MET A 145 27.76 -6.08 9.13
CA MET A 145 28.30 -7.43 9.16
C MET A 145 28.90 -7.69 10.55
N ASN A 146 28.45 -8.74 11.24
CA ASN A 146 28.88 -9.03 12.62
C ASN A 146 30.33 -9.55 12.68
N GLU A 147 30.69 -10.44 11.76
CA GLU A 147 31.98 -11.16 11.79
C GLU A 147 33.09 -10.43 11.03
N TYR A 148 32.73 -9.62 10.02
CA TYR A 148 33.68 -8.97 9.13
C TYR A 148 33.48 -7.46 9.13
N LYS A 149 34.53 -6.71 9.47
CA LYS A 149 34.53 -5.24 9.34
C LYS A 149 34.79 -4.74 7.91
N ASP A 150 35.28 -5.63 7.04
CA ASP A 150 35.64 -5.31 5.67
C ASP A 150 35.07 -6.35 4.70
N ILE A 151 34.19 -5.89 3.81
CA ILE A 151 33.49 -6.72 2.82
C ILE A 151 34.45 -7.47 1.90
N ARG A 152 35.68 -6.97 1.72
CA ARG A 152 36.71 -7.58 0.86
C ARG A 152 37.28 -8.89 1.41
N ARG A 153 36.89 -9.29 2.63
CA ARG A 153 37.34 -10.52 3.30
C ARG A 153 36.29 -11.64 3.31
N LEU A 154 35.10 -11.41 2.75
CA LEU A 154 33.98 -12.34 2.87
C LEU A 154 34.20 -13.70 2.20
N PHE A 155 34.75 -13.71 0.98
CA PHE A 155 34.71 -14.90 0.12
C PHE A 155 36.07 -15.56 -0.13
N ASN A 156 37.07 -15.35 0.75
CA ASN A 156 38.41 -15.96 0.60
C ASN A 156 38.95 -15.84 -0.83
N ASP A 157 38.89 -14.63 -1.41
CA ASP A 157 39.31 -14.31 -2.78
C ASP A 157 38.57 -15.05 -3.91
N ASN A 158 37.38 -15.61 -3.65
CA ASN A 158 36.50 -16.11 -4.71
C ASN A 158 35.84 -14.95 -5.47
N PHE A 159 36.45 -14.56 -6.59
CA PHE A 159 35.98 -13.47 -7.44
C PHE A 159 34.57 -13.69 -8.03
N ASN A 160 34.14 -14.94 -8.27
CA ASN A 160 32.80 -15.22 -8.78
C ASN A 160 31.73 -14.82 -7.76
N SER A 161 31.96 -15.12 -6.47
CA SER A 161 31.07 -14.71 -5.39
C SER A 161 31.03 -13.19 -5.22
N TYR A 162 32.18 -12.51 -5.33
CA TYR A 162 32.23 -11.05 -5.33
C TYR A 162 31.50 -10.43 -6.53
N PHE A 163 31.59 -11.04 -7.71
CA PHE A 163 30.94 -10.57 -8.92
C PHE A 163 29.42 -10.64 -8.77
N GLN A 164 28.91 -11.78 -8.29
CA GLN A 164 27.49 -11.95 -8.00
C GLN A 164 27.00 -10.97 -6.91
N LEU A 165 27.75 -10.84 -5.81
CA LEU A 165 27.42 -9.88 -4.75
C LEU A 165 27.36 -8.45 -5.28
N CYS A 166 28.29 -8.06 -6.17
CA CYS A 166 28.31 -6.73 -6.76
C CYS A 166 27.02 -6.43 -7.55
N ILE A 167 26.55 -7.39 -8.35
CA ILE A 167 25.28 -7.29 -9.09
C ILE A 167 24.11 -7.09 -8.12
N GLU A 168 24.06 -7.87 -7.04
CA GLU A 168 22.97 -7.82 -6.07
C GLU A 168 22.95 -6.51 -5.28
N LEU A 169 24.13 -5.98 -4.91
CA LEU A 169 24.27 -4.66 -4.30
C LEU A 169 23.76 -3.56 -5.25
N PHE A 170 24.11 -3.64 -6.53
CA PHE A 170 23.64 -2.69 -7.54
C PHE A 170 22.12 -2.77 -7.78
N ASP A 171 21.53 -3.97 -7.76
CA ASP A 171 20.09 -4.17 -7.90
C ASP A 171 19.33 -3.56 -6.73
N TYR A 172 19.86 -3.70 -5.52
CA TYR A 172 19.30 -3.06 -4.33
C TYR A 172 19.42 -1.53 -4.42
N MET A 173 20.60 -0.99 -4.74
CA MET A 173 20.78 0.44 -4.95
C MET A 173 19.81 0.99 -6.02
N GLU A 174 19.61 0.26 -7.10
CA GLU A 174 18.68 0.63 -8.16
C GLU A 174 17.23 0.73 -7.66
N ALA A 175 16.79 -0.21 -6.82
CA ALA A 175 15.47 -0.18 -6.21
C ALA A 175 15.28 1.06 -5.32
N ILE A 176 16.32 1.45 -4.57
CA ILE A 176 16.32 2.69 -3.77
C ILE A 176 16.18 3.92 -4.67
N LEU A 177 17.05 4.06 -5.68
CA LEU A 177 17.07 5.23 -6.56
C LEU A 177 15.77 5.40 -7.35
N ASN A 178 15.12 4.29 -7.73
CA ASN A 178 13.81 4.32 -8.37
C ASN A 178 12.69 4.81 -7.44
N LEU A 179 12.72 4.46 -6.16
CA LEU A 179 11.77 4.99 -5.17
C LEU A 179 11.98 6.49 -4.94
N VAL A 180 13.24 6.91 -4.76
CA VAL A 180 13.64 8.32 -4.57
C VAL A 180 13.10 9.19 -5.71
N GLN A 181 13.32 8.78 -6.95
CA GLN A 181 12.88 9.53 -8.13
C GLN A 181 11.36 9.76 -8.13
N VAL A 182 10.57 8.75 -7.76
CA VAL A 182 9.11 8.88 -7.70
C VAL A 182 8.67 9.75 -6.53
N ILE A 183 9.32 9.66 -5.36
CA ILE A 183 9.00 10.50 -4.21
C ILE A 183 9.21 11.98 -4.55
N PHE A 184 10.36 12.36 -5.10
CA PHE A 184 10.59 13.77 -5.48
C PHE A 184 9.63 14.26 -6.55
N LYS A 185 9.41 13.46 -7.61
CA LYS A 185 8.42 13.79 -8.64
C LYS A 185 7.01 14.01 -8.07
N SER A 186 6.63 13.23 -7.05
CA SER A 186 5.32 13.37 -6.40
C SER A 186 5.19 14.67 -5.60
N LEU A 187 6.28 15.18 -5.02
CA LEU A 187 6.30 16.45 -4.29
C LEU A 187 6.13 17.62 -5.26
N ASP A 188 6.85 17.59 -6.39
CA ASP A 188 6.74 18.62 -7.44
C ASP A 188 5.32 18.70 -8.00
N GLN A 189 4.74 17.54 -8.34
CA GLN A 189 3.40 17.45 -8.91
C GLN A 189 2.31 17.92 -7.95
N SER A 190 2.46 17.62 -6.66
CA SER A 190 1.49 18.00 -5.64
C SER A 190 1.74 19.40 -5.06
N ARG A 191 2.83 20.08 -5.47
CA ARG A 191 3.33 21.32 -4.85
C ARG A 191 3.42 21.20 -3.32
N SER A 192 3.71 20.00 -2.82
CA SER A 192 3.76 19.72 -1.39
C SER A 192 5.09 20.24 -0.82
N ASN A 193 5.01 21.04 0.24
CA ASN A 193 6.19 21.53 0.94
C ASN A 193 6.71 20.46 1.94
N SER A 194 8.04 20.31 2.04
CA SER A 194 8.70 19.35 2.93
C SER A 194 8.35 19.48 4.41
N MET A 195 7.89 20.64 4.85
CA MET A 195 7.46 20.91 6.22
C MET A 195 5.98 20.64 6.49
N THR A 196 5.20 20.32 5.46
CA THR A 196 3.79 19.93 5.63
C THR A 196 3.69 18.46 6.01
N ALA A 197 2.68 18.07 6.80
CA ALA A 197 2.45 16.67 7.17
C ALA A 197 2.38 15.74 5.94
N ALA A 198 1.75 16.19 4.86
CA ALA A 198 1.67 15.43 3.61
C ALA A 198 3.01 15.33 2.87
N GLY A 199 3.87 16.35 2.95
CA GLY A 199 5.24 16.31 2.42
C GLY A 199 6.13 15.37 3.23
N GLN A 200 6.09 15.50 4.56
CA GLN A 200 6.85 14.65 5.49
C GLN A 200 6.47 13.17 5.36
N CYS A 201 5.17 12.85 5.26
CA CYS A 201 4.70 11.48 5.04
C CYS A 201 5.31 10.84 3.78
N ARG A 202 5.45 11.62 2.69
CA ARG A 202 6.09 11.15 1.45
C ARG A 202 7.61 11.05 1.56
N LEU A 203 8.24 11.95 2.31
CA LEU A 203 9.69 12.03 2.47
C LEU A 203 10.25 11.03 3.48
N ASN A 204 9.47 10.62 4.49
CA ASN A 204 9.93 9.77 5.60
C ASN A 204 10.67 8.48 5.15
N PRO A 205 10.21 7.73 4.12
CA PRO A 205 10.95 6.55 3.64
C PRO A 205 12.39 6.85 3.18
N LEU A 206 12.68 8.09 2.78
CA LEU A 206 14.01 8.48 2.32
C LEU A 206 15.06 8.47 3.43
N ILE A 207 14.66 8.58 4.72
CA ILE A 207 15.61 8.50 5.85
C ILE A 207 16.33 7.15 5.82
N VAL A 208 15.56 6.06 5.75
CA VAL A 208 16.11 4.70 5.66
C VAL A 208 16.82 4.47 4.33
N CYS A 209 16.32 5.06 3.24
CA CYS A 209 17.01 4.99 1.95
C CYS A 209 18.40 5.66 1.98
N ILE A 210 18.56 6.79 2.70
CA ILE A 210 19.87 7.46 2.87
C ILE A 210 20.83 6.56 3.65
N GLN A 211 20.35 5.95 4.74
CA GLN A 211 21.15 5.02 5.54
C GLN A 211 21.61 3.81 4.70
N ASP A 212 20.67 3.11 4.06
CA ASP A 212 20.96 1.91 3.28
C ASP A 212 21.86 2.25 2.07
N SER A 213 21.54 3.31 1.32
CA SER A 213 22.34 3.69 0.14
C SER A 213 23.77 4.11 0.50
N SER A 214 24.01 4.69 1.67
CA SER A 214 25.37 5.06 2.09
C SER A 214 26.26 3.83 2.25
N LEU A 215 25.73 2.78 2.88
CA LEU A 215 26.42 1.50 3.07
C LEU A 215 26.54 0.71 1.76
N LEU A 216 25.46 0.66 0.96
CA LEU A 216 25.49 -0.01 -0.33
C LEU A 216 26.57 0.60 -1.24
N TYR A 217 26.68 1.93 -1.29
CA TYR A 217 27.73 2.59 -2.09
C TYR A 217 29.14 2.24 -1.58
N ASP A 218 29.37 2.26 -0.27
CA ASP A 218 30.65 1.86 0.35
C ASP A 218 31.03 0.41 -0.04
N TYR A 219 30.07 -0.49 0.05
CA TYR A 219 30.24 -1.89 -0.31
C TYR A 219 30.49 -2.09 -1.80
N ILE A 220 29.73 -1.44 -2.66
CA ILE A 220 29.93 -1.52 -4.12
C ILE A 220 31.35 -1.06 -4.48
N VAL A 221 31.81 0.07 -3.95
CA VAL A 221 33.17 0.57 -4.22
C VAL A 221 34.23 -0.43 -3.75
N LYS A 222 34.13 -0.92 -2.51
CA LYS A 222 35.10 -1.89 -1.95
C LYS A 222 35.11 -3.21 -2.71
N VAL A 223 33.95 -3.74 -3.09
CA VAL A 223 33.82 -4.96 -3.89
C VAL A 223 34.38 -4.74 -5.30
N LEU A 224 34.14 -3.59 -5.94
CA LEU A 224 34.71 -3.31 -7.26
C LEU A 224 36.23 -3.22 -7.23
N PHE A 225 36.81 -2.56 -6.23
CA PHE A 225 38.27 -2.58 -6.05
C PHE A 225 38.77 -4.02 -5.88
N LYS A 226 38.06 -4.85 -5.12
CA LYS A 226 38.42 -6.26 -4.96
C LYS A 226 38.37 -7.03 -6.28
N LEU A 227 37.31 -6.86 -7.07
CA LEU A 227 37.17 -7.50 -8.37
C LEU A 227 38.28 -7.09 -9.34
N HIS A 228 38.69 -5.82 -9.32
CA HIS A 228 39.80 -5.29 -10.11
C HIS A 228 41.18 -5.85 -9.71
N GLU A 229 41.31 -6.57 -8.58
CA GLU A 229 42.55 -7.30 -8.23
C GLU A 229 42.70 -8.61 -9.02
N GLY A 230 41.59 -9.23 -9.44
CA GLY A 230 41.59 -10.58 -10.03
C GLY A 230 40.99 -10.70 -11.43
N LEU A 231 40.24 -9.70 -11.89
CA LEU A 231 39.57 -9.72 -13.20
C LEU A 231 40.08 -8.60 -14.10
N SER A 232 40.03 -8.83 -15.41
CA SER A 232 40.44 -7.82 -16.40
C SER A 232 39.45 -6.65 -16.46
N GLY A 233 39.94 -5.50 -16.92
CA GLY A 233 39.14 -4.29 -17.08
C GLY A 233 37.92 -4.49 -17.99
N ASP A 234 38.04 -5.31 -19.03
CA ASP A 234 36.97 -5.54 -20.02
C ASP A 234 35.77 -6.26 -19.39
N VAL A 235 36.02 -7.27 -18.54
CA VAL A 235 34.95 -8.02 -17.83
C VAL A 235 34.16 -7.11 -16.88
N LEU A 236 34.81 -6.09 -16.31
CA LEU A 236 34.23 -5.18 -15.34
C LEU A 236 33.69 -3.88 -15.96
N GLN A 237 33.68 -3.75 -17.29
CA GLN A 237 33.23 -2.54 -17.98
C GLN A 237 31.79 -2.16 -17.60
N ASP A 238 30.86 -3.12 -17.66
CA ASP A 238 29.45 -2.88 -17.36
C ASP A 238 29.24 -2.51 -15.87
N HIS A 239 30.03 -3.09 -14.98
CA HIS A 239 29.99 -2.77 -13.55
C HIS A 239 30.44 -1.34 -13.29
N ARG A 240 31.52 -0.89 -13.95
CA ARG A 240 31.97 0.51 -13.86
C ARG A 240 30.92 1.47 -14.42
N GLN A 241 30.32 1.14 -15.56
CA GLN A 241 29.29 1.98 -16.17
C GLN A 241 28.06 2.10 -15.25
N ARG A 242 27.64 0.99 -14.64
CA ARG A 242 26.54 0.95 -13.68
C ARG A 242 26.83 1.78 -12.43
N LEU A 243 28.05 1.71 -11.89
CA LEU A 243 28.47 2.59 -10.81
C LEU A 243 28.38 4.05 -11.20
N ILE A 244 28.87 4.44 -12.37
CA ILE A 244 28.89 5.84 -12.80
C ILE A 244 27.46 6.40 -12.87
N ASP A 245 26.52 5.67 -13.46
CA ASP A 245 25.10 6.08 -13.50
C ASP A 245 24.51 6.22 -12.09
N GLN A 246 24.65 5.18 -11.27
CA GLN A 246 24.08 5.18 -9.92
C GLN A 246 24.74 6.22 -9.01
N PHE A 247 26.03 6.48 -9.17
CA PHE A 247 26.77 7.52 -8.45
C PHE A 247 26.21 8.91 -8.76
N GLN A 248 25.96 9.24 -10.03
CA GLN A 248 25.38 10.52 -10.41
C GLN A 248 23.97 10.71 -9.82
N ARG A 249 23.14 9.66 -9.89
CA ARG A 249 21.79 9.66 -9.33
C ARG A 249 21.80 9.76 -7.80
N LEU A 250 22.71 9.05 -7.12
CA LEU A 250 22.88 9.11 -5.67
C LEU A 250 23.40 10.48 -5.21
N LYS A 251 24.34 11.07 -5.94
CA LYS A 251 24.83 12.43 -5.69
C LYS A 251 23.71 13.46 -5.81
N CYS A 252 22.87 13.35 -6.85
CA CYS A 252 21.68 14.19 -7.00
C CYS A 252 20.69 14.00 -5.84
N PHE A 253 20.43 12.75 -5.44
CA PHE A 253 19.56 12.43 -4.30
C PHE A 253 20.05 13.08 -3.01
N TYR A 254 21.34 12.94 -2.66
CA TYR A 254 21.88 13.53 -1.44
C TYR A 254 21.89 15.05 -1.50
N ALA A 255 22.23 15.64 -2.65
CA ALA A 255 22.17 17.08 -2.85
C ALA A 255 20.73 17.61 -2.66
N GLN A 256 19.74 17.02 -3.32
CA GLN A 256 18.33 17.40 -3.18
C GLN A 256 17.86 17.25 -1.73
N SER A 257 18.14 16.10 -1.09
CA SER A 257 17.78 15.86 0.31
C SER A 257 18.40 16.89 1.25
N SER A 258 19.65 17.31 1.01
CA SER A 258 20.34 18.27 1.87
C SER A 258 19.71 19.67 1.85
N THR A 259 18.99 20.03 0.78
CA THR A 259 18.25 21.29 0.70
C THR A 259 16.94 21.30 1.48
N LEU A 260 16.42 20.12 1.85
CA LEU A 260 15.13 19.99 2.50
C LEU A 260 15.26 20.09 4.02
N GLN A 261 14.64 21.11 4.60
CA GLN A 261 14.64 21.36 6.04
C GLN A 261 14.12 20.18 6.87
N TYR A 262 13.26 19.33 6.30
CA TYR A 262 12.76 18.13 6.98
C TYR A 262 13.90 17.21 7.46
N PHE A 263 14.96 17.05 6.67
CA PHE A 263 16.05 16.13 7.01
C PHE A 263 17.09 16.73 7.95
N SER A 264 17.22 18.06 8.03
CA SER A 264 18.33 18.73 8.74
C SER A 264 18.48 18.29 10.19
N ASN A 265 17.35 18.02 10.86
CA ASN A 265 17.31 17.64 12.27
C ASN A 265 17.17 16.13 12.48
N LEU A 266 16.90 15.36 11.41
CA LEU A 266 16.64 13.92 11.50
C LEU A 266 17.88 13.09 11.13
N ILE A 267 18.61 13.52 10.11
CA ILE A 267 19.73 12.74 9.58
C ILE A 267 20.81 13.64 8.99
N LYS A 268 22.06 13.39 9.37
CA LYS A 268 23.22 13.90 8.67
C LYS A 268 23.39 13.13 7.36
N ILE A 269 23.08 13.82 6.27
CA ILE A 269 23.21 13.29 4.91
C ILE A 269 24.69 13.17 4.55
N PRO A 270 25.15 12.02 4.01
CA PRO A 270 26.53 11.86 3.58
C PRO A 270 26.89 12.81 2.43
N VAL A 271 28.13 13.28 2.42
CA VAL A 271 28.70 14.01 1.28
C VAL A 271 29.47 13.01 0.42
N LEU A 272 29.11 12.93 -0.85
CA LEU A 272 29.85 12.13 -1.83
C LEU A 272 31.00 12.94 -2.45
N PRO A 273 32.09 12.29 -2.88
CA PRO A 273 33.19 12.96 -3.57
C PRO A 273 32.73 13.63 -4.88
N GLU A 274 33.58 14.49 -5.44
CA GLU A 274 33.25 15.14 -6.71
C GLU A 274 33.14 14.14 -7.85
N ASN A 275 34.12 13.23 -7.95
CA ASN A 275 34.23 12.23 -8.99
C ASN A 275 34.09 10.81 -8.39
N PRO A 276 33.56 9.84 -9.15
CA PRO A 276 33.57 8.44 -8.72
C PRO A 276 35.02 7.92 -8.62
N PRO A 277 35.29 6.90 -7.79
CA PRO A 277 36.63 6.34 -7.62
C PRO A 277 37.21 5.79 -8.94
N ASN A 278 38.51 5.96 -9.16
CA ASN A 278 39.18 5.32 -10.29
C ASN A 278 39.74 3.96 -9.90
N PHE A 279 39.07 2.89 -10.34
CA PHE A 279 39.46 1.51 -10.00
C PHE A 279 40.78 1.04 -10.61
N ASN A 280 41.33 1.77 -11.58
CA ASN A 280 42.63 1.46 -12.16
C ASN A 280 43.79 1.96 -11.28
N VAL A 281 43.51 2.83 -10.30
CA VAL A 281 44.51 3.44 -9.42
C VAL A 281 44.35 2.86 -8.02
N LYS A 282 45.25 1.95 -7.61
CA LYS A 282 45.19 1.31 -6.29
C LYS A 282 45.33 2.31 -5.12
N GLU A 283 45.90 3.48 -5.37
CA GLU A 283 46.02 4.56 -4.38
C GLU A 283 44.69 5.24 -4.06
N ASP A 284 43.73 5.27 -5.01
CA ASP A 284 42.40 5.83 -4.79
C ASP A 284 41.63 5.07 -3.70
N LEU A 285 41.88 3.77 -3.55
CA LEU A 285 41.30 2.99 -2.46
C LEU A 285 41.86 3.38 -1.09
N LYS A 286 43.14 3.80 -1.02
CA LYS A 286 43.73 4.28 0.24
C LYS A 286 43.17 5.64 0.64
N ASN A 287 42.83 6.46 -0.35
CA ASN A 287 42.25 7.79 -0.16
C ASN A 287 40.71 7.75 -0.05
N TYR A 288 40.08 6.59 -0.26
CA TYR A 288 38.63 6.45 -0.22
C TYR A 288 38.08 6.61 1.20
N GLN A 289 37.14 7.54 1.35
CA GLN A 289 36.43 7.76 2.61
C GLN A 289 35.01 7.20 2.53
N THR A 290 34.67 6.31 3.47
CA THR A 290 33.32 5.76 3.61
C THR A 290 32.31 6.89 3.87
N PRO A 291 31.29 7.07 3.02
CA PRO A 291 30.22 8.01 3.30
C PRO A 291 29.35 7.45 4.42
N VAL A 292 29.34 8.14 5.57
CA VAL A 292 28.57 7.71 6.75
C VAL A 292 27.30 8.56 6.86
N ALA A 293 26.14 7.91 6.81
CA ALA A 293 24.86 8.53 7.19
C ALA A 293 24.66 8.38 8.70
N ILE A 294 24.53 9.49 9.43
CA ILE A 294 24.35 9.46 10.89
C ILE A 294 22.97 10.03 11.20
N VAL A 295 22.12 9.26 11.87
CA VAL A 295 20.85 9.78 12.40
C VAL A 295 21.16 10.67 13.59
N ASN A 296 20.64 11.88 13.61
CA ASN A 296 20.83 12.79 14.73
C ASN A 296 19.89 12.36 15.86
N THR A 297 20.44 11.77 16.93
CA THR A 297 19.67 11.35 18.11
C THR A 297 19.20 12.51 19.00
N SER A 298 19.24 13.76 18.51
CA SER A 298 18.86 14.97 19.24
C SER A 298 17.53 15.57 18.77
N SER A 299 16.61 14.76 18.23
CA SER A 299 15.19 15.10 18.12
C SER A 299 14.41 14.35 19.20
N SER A 300 14.64 14.73 20.46
CA SER A 300 13.81 14.37 21.61
C SER A 300 12.41 15.00 21.58
N ASP A 301 11.85 15.28 20.39
CA ASP A 301 10.44 15.63 20.18
C ASP A 301 9.71 14.64 19.24
N SER A 302 10.44 13.75 18.56
CA SER A 302 9.87 12.54 17.96
C SER A 302 10.12 11.30 18.84
N SER A 303 11.11 11.36 19.73
CA SER A 303 11.21 10.40 20.84
C SER A 303 10.13 10.64 21.90
N GLN A 304 9.63 11.85 22.18
CA GLN A 304 8.53 11.97 23.15
C GLN A 304 7.26 11.24 22.72
N VAL A 305 6.96 11.17 21.42
CA VAL A 305 5.78 10.42 20.93
C VAL A 305 6.03 8.91 20.86
N MET A 306 7.28 8.47 20.66
CA MET A 306 7.61 7.04 20.61
C MET A 306 8.03 6.46 21.97
N GLU A 307 8.50 7.29 22.89
CA GLU A 307 8.89 6.97 24.27
C GLU A 307 7.68 7.05 25.21
N ASP A 308 6.65 7.88 24.89
CA ASP A 308 5.29 7.73 25.44
C ASP A 308 4.57 6.47 24.91
N LEU A 309 5.14 5.78 23.92
CA LEU A 309 4.68 4.50 23.36
C LEU A 309 5.63 3.33 23.71
N LEU A 310 6.78 3.60 24.32
CA LEU A 310 7.62 2.59 24.97
C LEU A 310 7.05 2.36 26.36
N ILE A 311 5.94 1.62 26.40
CA ILE A 311 5.38 1.11 27.64
C ILE A 311 6.43 0.17 28.24
N ASP A 312 7.07 0.63 29.33
CA ASP A 312 7.76 -0.24 30.26
C ASP A 312 6.75 -1.28 30.75
N ILE A 313 6.96 -2.55 30.38
CA ILE A 313 5.99 -3.63 30.55
C ILE A 313 5.97 -4.04 32.02
N SER A 314 5.29 -3.22 32.84
CA SER A 314 4.79 -3.61 34.15
C SER A 314 3.54 -4.49 33.96
N ASP A 315 3.35 -5.47 34.84
CA ASP A 315 2.28 -6.48 34.70
C ASP A 315 0.85 -5.91 34.65
N ASP A 316 0.64 -4.65 35.07
CA ASP A 316 -0.63 -3.93 34.95
C ASP A 316 -0.96 -3.44 33.53
N THR A 317 0.03 -3.30 32.64
CA THR A 317 -0.23 -2.95 31.22
C THR A 317 -0.61 -4.17 30.37
N LYS A 318 -0.20 -5.38 30.77
CA LYS A 318 -0.69 -6.63 30.14
C LYS A 318 -2.16 -6.86 30.42
N SER A 319 -2.65 -6.55 31.63
CA SER A 319 -4.07 -6.70 31.97
C SER A 319 -4.94 -5.68 31.23
N THR A 320 -4.46 -4.45 31.06
CA THR A 320 -5.15 -3.37 30.33
C THR A 320 -5.16 -3.62 28.81
N LEU A 321 -4.05 -4.05 28.22
CA LEU A 321 -4.01 -4.45 26.79
C LEU A 321 -4.86 -5.68 26.53
N ARG A 322 -4.84 -6.69 27.43
CA ARG A 322 -5.71 -7.88 27.32
C ARG A 322 -7.18 -7.51 27.47
N ALA A 323 -7.53 -6.56 28.34
CA ALA A 323 -8.88 -6.02 28.45
C ALA A 323 -9.29 -5.24 27.20
N THR A 324 -8.41 -4.41 26.63
CA THR A 324 -8.71 -3.61 25.43
C THR A 324 -8.78 -4.47 24.16
N PHE A 325 -7.95 -5.52 24.06
CA PHE A 325 -8.07 -6.53 23.00
C PHE A 325 -9.33 -7.39 23.17
N SER A 326 -9.67 -7.80 24.39
CA SER A 326 -10.93 -8.50 24.66
C SER A 326 -12.15 -7.62 24.41
N ASP A 327 -12.12 -6.34 24.78
CA ASP A 327 -13.22 -5.39 24.57
C ASP A 327 -13.41 -5.07 23.09
N ASN A 328 -12.31 -4.91 22.32
CA ASN A 328 -12.40 -4.78 20.87
C ASN A 328 -12.86 -6.09 20.20
N LEU A 329 -12.51 -7.26 20.76
CA LEU A 329 -12.99 -8.54 20.25
C LEU A 329 -14.49 -8.70 20.56
N LEU A 330 -14.95 -8.27 21.73
CA LEU A 330 -16.35 -8.30 22.14
C LEU A 330 -17.19 -7.24 21.39
N GLU A 331 -16.65 -6.05 21.11
CA GLU A 331 -17.29 -5.06 20.24
C GLU A 331 -17.39 -5.57 18.79
N ASN A 332 -16.36 -6.25 18.29
CA ASN A 332 -16.42 -6.86 16.95
C ASN A 332 -17.37 -8.07 16.90
N GLU A 333 -17.42 -8.90 17.94
CA GLU A 333 -18.39 -9.99 18.06
C GLU A 333 -19.82 -9.45 18.18
N THR A 334 -20.06 -8.39 18.96
CA THR A 334 -21.39 -7.76 19.07
C THR A 334 -21.80 -7.04 17.79
N MET A 335 -20.86 -6.47 17.03
CA MET A 335 -21.12 -5.92 15.69
C MET A 335 -21.44 -7.02 14.68
N TYR A 336 -20.72 -8.15 14.72
CA TYR A 336 -21.00 -9.32 13.89
C TYR A 336 -22.37 -9.95 14.21
N ASN A 337 -22.66 -10.12 15.49
CA ASN A 337 -23.95 -10.64 15.95
C ASN A 337 -25.11 -9.70 15.58
N ARG A 338 -24.94 -8.38 15.72
CA ARG A 338 -25.94 -7.41 15.25
C ARG A 338 -26.14 -7.45 13.73
N ALA A 339 -25.09 -7.65 12.95
CA ALA A 339 -25.20 -7.78 11.50
C ALA A 339 -25.95 -9.07 11.12
N GLN A 340 -25.76 -10.15 11.89
CA GLN A 340 -26.50 -11.40 11.73
C GLN A 340 -27.98 -11.24 12.11
N ASP A 341 -28.28 -10.58 13.24
CA ASP A 341 -29.65 -10.29 13.68
C ASP A 341 -30.40 -9.44 12.64
N ILE A 342 -29.73 -8.45 12.03
CA ILE A 342 -30.31 -7.63 10.95
C ILE A 342 -30.62 -8.50 9.72
N SER A 343 -29.70 -9.39 9.34
CA SER A 343 -29.91 -10.33 8.23
C SER A 343 -31.10 -11.26 8.48
N ASP A 344 -31.26 -11.76 9.71
CA ASP A 344 -32.36 -12.66 10.08
C ASP A 344 -33.70 -11.90 10.14
N LEU A 345 -33.69 -10.63 10.55
CA LEU A 345 -34.85 -9.74 10.47
C LEU A 345 -35.26 -9.49 9.01
N GLU A 346 -34.29 -9.24 8.13
CA GLU A 346 -34.53 -9.04 6.69
C GLU A 346 -35.15 -10.30 6.03
N GLN A 347 -34.69 -11.50 6.41
CA GLN A 347 -35.29 -12.75 5.94
C GLN A 347 -36.73 -12.92 6.46
N THR A 348 -36.97 -12.58 7.72
CA THR A 348 -38.31 -12.66 8.32
C THR A 348 -39.28 -11.68 7.64
N LEU A 349 -38.84 -10.45 7.35
CA LEU A 349 -39.63 -9.47 6.60
C LEU A 349 -39.95 -9.96 5.18
N LEU A 350 -39.00 -10.62 4.51
CA LEU A 350 -39.23 -11.20 3.19
C LEU A 350 -40.26 -12.35 3.23
N GLN A 351 -40.23 -13.17 4.28
CA GLN A 351 -41.24 -14.22 4.50
C GLN A 351 -42.63 -13.62 4.74
N TYR A 352 -42.75 -12.59 5.57
CA TYR A 352 -44.01 -11.89 5.80
C TYR A 352 -44.57 -11.25 4.52
N ASP A 353 -43.72 -10.60 3.71
CA ASP A 353 -44.16 -10.01 2.43
C ASP A 353 -44.65 -11.09 1.45
N THR A 354 -44.06 -12.29 1.51
CA THR A 354 -44.51 -13.45 0.73
C THR A 354 -45.88 -13.96 1.21
N MET A 355 -46.08 -14.11 2.51
CA MET A 355 -47.37 -14.51 3.08
C MET A 355 -48.47 -13.49 2.80
N LEU A 356 -48.17 -12.18 2.88
CA LEU A 356 -49.14 -11.13 2.56
C LEU A 356 -49.58 -11.19 1.10
N LYS A 357 -48.68 -11.54 0.16
CA LYS A 357 -49.04 -11.74 -1.25
C LYS A 357 -49.94 -12.96 -1.44
N GLN A 358 -49.66 -14.06 -0.74
CA GLN A 358 -50.51 -15.26 -0.78
C GLN A 358 -51.91 -14.98 -0.24
N ASN A 359 -52.02 -14.38 0.95
CA ASN A 359 -53.32 -14.05 1.55
C ASN A 359 -54.14 -13.09 0.68
N ARG A 360 -53.49 -12.13 0.01
CA ARG A 360 -54.18 -11.26 -0.96
C ARG A 360 -54.74 -12.06 -2.14
N SER A 361 -53.95 -12.97 -2.70
CA SER A 361 -54.40 -13.86 -3.79
C SER A 361 -55.58 -14.72 -3.36
N GLU A 362 -55.55 -15.33 -2.17
CA GLU A 362 -56.66 -16.13 -1.65
C GLU A 362 -57.92 -15.31 -1.42
N THR A 363 -57.77 -14.07 -0.94
CA THR A 363 -58.89 -13.13 -0.75
C THR A 363 -59.53 -12.79 -2.10
N ASP A 364 -58.73 -12.54 -3.14
CA ASP A 364 -59.21 -12.25 -4.48
C ASP A 364 -59.96 -13.45 -5.10
N ASP A 365 -59.46 -14.67 -4.89
CA ASP A 365 -60.09 -15.89 -5.39
C ASP A 365 -61.40 -16.22 -4.66
N LEU A 366 -61.46 -16.02 -3.35
CA LEU A 366 -62.70 -16.13 -2.57
C LEU A 366 -63.73 -15.09 -3.04
N HIS A 367 -63.30 -13.86 -3.29
CA HIS A 367 -64.19 -12.81 -3.78
C HIS A 367 -64.79 -13.18 -5.15
N ARG A 368 -63.98 -13.72 -6.07
CA ARG A 368 -64.48 -14.25 -7.35
C ARG A 368 -65.49 -15.38 -7.17
N THR A 369 -65.23 -16.29 -6.23
CA THR A 369 -66.11 -17.43 -5.96
C THR A 369 -67.46 -16.98 -5.41
N ILE A 370 -67.47 -15.98 -4.52
CA ILE A 370 -68.70 -15.38 -3.99
C ILE A 370 -69.51 -14.74 -5.12
N VAL A 371 -68.88 -13.94 -5.98
CA VAL A 371 -69.55 -13.30 -7.13
C VAL A 371 -70.18 -14.34 -8.07
N ILE A 372 -69.51 -15.46 -8.32
CA ILE A 372 -70.04 -16.56 -9.14
C ILE A 372 -71.26 -17.20 -8.48
N LYS A 373 -71.16 -17.55 -7.19
CA LYS A 373 -72.27 -18.16 -6.45
C LYS A 373 -73.48 -17.24 -6.31
N ASP A 374 -73.26 -15.94 -6.11
CA ASP A 374 -74.35 -14.96 -6.08
C ASP A 374 -75.06 -14.88 -7.44
N ALA A 375 -74.32 -14.97 -8.55
CA ALA A 375 -74.91 -15.03 -9.89
C ALA A 375 -75.70 -16.33 -10.14
N GLU A 376 -75.20 -17.48 -9.67
CA GLU A 376 -75.90 -18.77 -9.74
C GLU A 376 -77.21 -18.75 -8.93
N LEU A 377 -77.19 -18.20 -7.71
CA LEU A 377 -78.37 -18.07 -6.85
C LEU A 377 -79.44 -17.12 -7.41
N ILE A 378 -79.02 -16.09 -8.17
CA ILE A 378 -79.94 -15.22 -8.90
C ILE A 378 -80.59 -15.99 -10.05
N ALA A 379 -79.82 -16.81 -10.78
CA ALA A 379 -80.32 -17.61 -11.90
C ALA A 379 -81.25 -18.77 -11.49
N GLU A 380 -81.13 -19.29 -10.27
CA GLU A 380 -82.05 -20.32 -9.72
C GLU A 380 -83.37 -19.73 -9.17
N ARG A 381 -83.48 -18.41 -9.06
CA ARG A 381 -84.68 -17.71 -8.55
C ARG A 381 -85.64 -17.22 -9.65
N ASP A 382 -85.20 -17.24 -10.90
CA ASP A 382 -86.00 -16.97 -12.10
C ASP A 382 -86.42 -18.30 -12.76
#